data_AF-W6S3D0-F1
#
_entry.id   AF-W6S3D0-F1
#
_cell.length_a   1.000
_cell.length_b   1.000
_cell.length_c   1.000
_cell.angle_alpha   90.00
_cell.angle_beta   90.00
_cell.angle_gamma   90.00
#
_symmetry.space_group_name_H-M   'P 1'
#
loop_
_entity.id
_entity.type
_entity.pdbx_description
1 polymer ?
#
loop_
_entity_poly.entity_id
_entity_poly.type
_entity_poly.pdbx_seq_one_letter_code
_entity_poly.pdbx_strand_id
1 'polypeptide(L)'
;MIKELLEKYNKLNIDCIEAVEKDDVEKLNILLKEKDLIIGKIDNIKYTADEFKRYAQEIDLVNVENQLERVIKEKKEEVKNKIKNTAISKNAVGAYSNANFTNSGIFNKKI
;
A
#
# COMPACT_ATOMS: atom_id res chain seq x y z
N MET A 1 -26.24 16.71 -0.96
CA MET A 1 -25.13 17.14 -0.09
C MET A 1 -24.36 15.96 0.53
N ILE A 2 -24.86 15.24 1.55
CA ILE A 2 -24.13 14.09 2.12
C ILE A 2 -23.92 12.95 1.11
N LYS A 3 -24.96 12.63 0.32
CA LYS A 3 -24.89 11.60 -0.75
C LYS A 3 -23.72 11.83 -1.71
N GLU A 4 -23.60 13.05 -2.26
CA GLU A 4 -22.55 13.40 -3.23
C GLU A 4 -21.15 13.34 -2.61
N LEU A 5 -21.02 13.65 -1.32
CA LEU A 5 -19.75 13.52 -0.61
C LEU A 5 -19.38 12.05 -0.40
N LEU A 6 -20.35 11.20 -0.07
CA LEU A 6 -20.15 9.75 0.06
C LEU A 6 -19.85 9.09 -1.28
N GLU A 7 -20.49 9.52 -2.38
CA GLU A 7 -20.18 9.05 -3.73
C GLU A 7 -18.75 9.43 -4.14
N LYS A 8 -18.32 10.68 -3.86
CA LYS A 8 -16.94 11.11 -4.10
C LYS A 8 -15.94 10.33 -3.25
N TYR A 9 -16.26 10.13 -1.98
CA TYR A 9 -15.44 9.35 -1.06
C TYR A 9 -15.29 7.89 -1.56
N ASN A 10 -16.39 7.28 -1.98
CA ASN A 10 -16.38 5.92 -2.52
C ASN A 10 -15.56 5.82 -3.81
N LYS A 11 -15.70 6.82 -4.71
CA LYS A 11 -14.89 6.90 -5.93
C LYS A 11 -13.40 7.02 -5.61
N LEU A 12 -13.02 7.86 -4.65
CA LEU A 12 -11.63 7.97 -4.20
C LEU A 12 -11.10 6.64 -3.66
N ASN A 13 -11.93 5.85 -2.99
CA ASN A 13 -11.53 4.51 -2.54
C ASN A 13 -11.23 3.57 -3.71
N ILE A 14 -12.08 3.58 -4.75
CA ILE A 14 -11.87 2.80 -5.97
C ILE A 14 -10.58 3.26 -6.68
N ASP A 15 -10.40 4.57 -6.83
CA ASP A 15 -9.20 5.15 -7.45
C ASP A 15 -7.93 4.81 -6.66
N CYS A 16 -8.01 4.73 -5.32
CA CYS A 16 -6.91 4.29 -4.46
C CYS A 16 -6.58 2.82 -4.67
N ILE A 17 -7.59 1.93 -4.76
CA ILE A 17 -7.39 0.52 -5.07
C ILE A 17 -6.60 0.39 -6.38
N GLU A 18 -7.05 1.05 -7.43
CA GLU A 18 -6.36 1.03 -8.73
C GLU A 18 -4.92 1.55 -8.65
N ALA A 19 -4.68 2.62 -7.88
CA ALA A 19 -3.34 3.18 -7.71
C ALA A 19 -2.41 2.20 -6.97
N VAL A 20 -2.91 1.51 -5.94
CA VAL A 20 -2.14 0.49 -5.22
C VAL A 20 -1.82 -0.71 -6.11
N GLU A 21 -2.79 -1.17 -6.91
CA GLU A 21 -2.59 -2.28 -7.85
C GLU A 21 -1.56 -1.94 -8.95
N LYS A 22 -1.53 -0.69 -9.40
CA LYS A 22 -0.60 -0.19 -10.42
C LYS A 22 0.77 0.24 -9.85
N ASP A 23 1.00 0.11 -8.55
CA ASP A 23 2.20 0.62 -7.85
C ASP A 23 2.42 2.14 -8.08
N ASP A 24 1.36 2.90 -8.32
CA ASP A 24 1.41 4.35 -8.58
C ASP A 24 1.35 5.13 -7.26
N VAL A 25 2.51 5.20 -6.60
CA VAL A 25 2.67 5.83 -5.28
C VAL A 25 2.41 7.34 -5.31
N GLU A 26 2.74 8.03 -6.40
CA GLU A 26 2.48 9.46 -6.52
C GLU A 26 0.99 9.75 -6.59
N LYS A 27 0.27 9.02 -7.46
CA LYS A 27 -1.19 9.13 -7.55
C LYS A 27 -1.87 8.76 -6.24
N LEU A 28 -1.43 7.68 -5.59
CA LEU A 28 -1.96 7.27 -4.29
C LEU A 28 -1.84 8.37 -3.24
N ASN A 29 -0.68 9.03 -3.15
CA ASN A 29 -0.48 10.14 -2.20
C ASN A 29 -1.41 11.34 -2.46
N ILE A 30 -1.70 11.65 -3.73
CA ILE A 30 -2.64 12.70 -4.08
C ILE A 30 -4.06 12.31 -3.66
N LEU A 31 -4.48 11.09 -4.00
CA LEU A 31 -5.81 10.58 -3.69
C LEU A 31 -6.08 10.52 -2.17
N LEU A 32 -5.08 10.15 -1.37
CA LEU A 32 -5.19 10.15 0.10
C LEU A 32 -5.43 11.56 0.66
N LYS A 33 -4.74 12.58 0.14
CA LYS A 33 -4.97 13.98 0.54
C LYS A 33 -6.37 14.45 0.14
N GLU A 34 -6.83 14.09 -1.05
CA GLU A 34 -8.20 14.41 -1.48
C GLU A 34 -9.24 13.70 -0.60
N LYS A 35 -8.97 12.45 -0.19
CA LYS A 35 -9.81 11.69 0.72
C LYS A 35 -9.93 12.38 2.08
N ASP A 36 -8.84 12.86 2.66
CA ASP A 36 -8.85 13.63 3.91
C ASP A 36 -9.70 14.92 3.79
N LEU A 37 -9.61 15.62 2.65
CA LEU A 37 -10.43 16.80 2.40
C LEU A 37 -11.92 16.48 2.30
N ILE A 38 -12.28 15.33 1.73
CA ILE A 38 -13.69 14.89 1.67
C ILE A 38 -14.18 14.47 3.05
N ILE A 39 -13.39 13.76 3.86
CA ILE A 39 -13.73 13.42 5.24
C ILE A 39 -14.00 14.69 6.04
N GLY A 40 -13.10 15.69 5.96
CA GLY A 40 -13.30 16.97 6.61
C GLY A 40 -14.59 17.68 6.18
N LYS A 41 -15.00 17.55 4.91
CA LYS A 41 -16.29 18.10 4.45
C LYS A 41 -17.49 17.34 5.02
N ILE A 42 -17.40 16.01 5.11
CA ILE A 42 -18.43 15.18 5.70
C ILE A 42 -18.62 15.54 7.18
N ASP A 43 -17.53 15.70 7.93
CA ASP A 43 -17.58 16.05 9.36
C ASP A 43 -18.20 17.43 9.63
N ASN A 44 -18.11 18.36 8.67
CA ASN A 44 -18.62 19.72 8.82
C ASN A 44 -20.07 19.90 8.36
N ILE A 45 -20.72 18.88 7.80
CA ILE A 45 -22.13 18.96 7.41
C ILE A 45 -23.04 18.27 8.42
N LYS A 46 -24.25 18.80 8.59
CA LYS A 46 -25.29 18.15 9.39
C LYS A 46 -25.94 17.05 8.57
N TYR A 47 -25.93 15.83 9.10
CA TYR A 47 -26.67 14.69 8.60
C TYR A 47 -27.13 13.82 9.76
N THR A 48 -28.17 13.01 9.54
CA THR A 48 -28.60 12.01 10.51
C THR A 48 -27.88 10.68 10.28
N ALA A 49 -27.74 9.87 11.33
CA ALA A 49 -27.15 8.54 11.21
C ALA A 49 -27.90 7.65 10.21
N ASP A 50 -29.23 7.75 10.14
CA ASP A 50 -30.05 7.03 9.17
C ASP A 50 -29.80 7.47 7.74
N GLU A 51 -29.65 8.77 7.47
CA GLU A 51 -29.29 9.26 6.14
C GLU A 51 -27.94 8.70 5.69
N PHE A 52 -26.92 8.79 6.55
CA PHE A 52 -25.61 8.25 6.25
C PHE A 52 -25.68 6.75 5.94
N LYS A 53 -26.33 5.99 6.82
CA LYS A 53 -26.44 4.53 6.68
C LYS A 53 -27.15 4.15 5.39
N ARG A 54 -28.24 4.83 5.06
CA ARG A 54 -28.98 4.57 3.82
C ARG A 54 -28.10 4.79 2.59
N TYR A 55 -27.44 5.94 2.50
CA TYR A 55 -26.58 6.24 1.35
C TYR A 55 -25.34 5.36 1.28
N ALA A 56 -24.71 5.04 2.42
CA ALA A 56 -23.57 4.14 2.48
C ALA A 56 -23.93 2.73 2.00
N GLN A 57 -25.14 2.25 2.32
CA GLN A 57 -25.65 0.98 1.81
C GLN A 57 -25.96 1.03 0.31
N GLU A 58 -26.57 2.12 -0.19
CA GLU A 58 -26.88 2.27 -1.62
C GLU A 58 -25.65 2.19 -2.52
N ILE A 59 -24.50 2.69 -2.05
CA ILE A 59 -23.25 2.72 -2.83
C ILE A 59 -22.27 1.61 -2.45
N ASP A 60 -22.69 0.67 -1.60
CA ASP A 60 -21.87 -0.43 -1.09
C ASP A 60 -20.53 0.04 -0.47
N LEU A 61 -20.55 1.19 0.23
CA LEU A 61 -19.36 1.88 0.70
C LEU A 61 -18.49 1.00 1.60
N VAL A 62 -19.13 0.25 2.49
CA VAL A 62 -18.46 -0.61 3.47
C VAL A 62 -17.64 -1.70 2.77
N ASN A 63 -18.17 -2.28 1.69
CA ASN A 63 -17.46 -3.30 0.94
C ASN A 63 -16.24 -2.73 0.21
N VAL A 64 -16.39 -1.55 -0.41
CA VAL A 64 -15.28 -0.87 -1.08
C VAL A 64 -14.18 -0.47 -0.09
N GLU A 65 -14.53 0.01 1.10
CA GLU A 65 -13.55 0.30 2.15
C GLU A 65 -12.80 -0.95 2.62
N ASN A 66 -13.52 -2.06 2.85
CA ASN A 66 -12.92 -3.33 3.22
C ASN A 66 -11.97 -3.84 2.13
N GLN A 67 -12.32 -3.67 0.85
CA GLN A 67 -11.47 -4.03 -0.28
C GLN A 67 -10.20 -3.18 -0.31
N LEU A 68 -10.32 -1.86 -0.13
CA LEU A 68 -9.16 -0.96 -0.06
C LEU A 68 -8.22 -1.34 1.09
N GLU A 69 -8.76 -1.62 2.29
CA GLU A 69 -7.96 -2.07 3.43
C GLU A 69 -7.21 -3.37 3.11
N ARG A 70 -7.90 -4.33 2.50
CA ARG A 70 -7.30 -5.61 2.10
C ARG A 70 -6.16 -5.40 1.11
N VAL A 71 -6.38 -4.63 0.04
CA VAL A 71 -5.39 -4.40 -1.01
C VAL A 71 -4.15 -3.68 -0.47
N ILE A 72 -4.32 -2.67 0.39
CA ILE A 72 -3.20 -1.99 1.05
C ILE A 72 -2.41 -2.99 1.93
N LYS A 73 -3.10 -3.83 2.71
CA LYS A 73 -2.47 -4.80 3.61
C LYS A 73 -1.69 -5.87 2.83
N GLU A 74 -2.27 -6.40 1.77
CA GLU A 74 -1.63 -7.36 0.87
C GLU A 74 -0.37 -6.74 0.24
N LYS A 75 -0.48 -5.51 -0.26
CA LYS A 75 0.66 -4.81 -0.87
C LYS A 75 1.80 -4.57 0.11
N LYS A 76 1.47 -4.18 1.34
CA LYS A 76 2.46 -4.00 2.42
C LYS A 76 3.22 -5.28 2.72
N GLU A 77 2.54 -6.42 2.81
CA GLU A 77 3.20 -7.71 3.04
C GLU A 77 4.03 -8.15 1.82
N GLU A 78 3.57 -7.87 0.60
CA GLU A 78 4.34 -8.12 -0.63
C GLU A 78 5.69 -7.38 -0.62
N VAL A 79 5.67 -6.08 -0.34
CA VAL A 79 6.89 -5.24 -0.25
C VAL A 79 7.84 -5.74 0.84
N LYS A 80 7.30 -6.06 2.02
CA LYS A 80 8.08 -6.61 3.14
C LYS A 80 8.76 -7.93 2.78
N ASN A 81 8.07 -8.81 2.05
CA ASN A 81 8.65 -10.07 1.59
C ASN A 81 9.74 -9.84 0.52
N LYS A 82 9.53 -8.90 -0.41
CA LYS A 82 10.56 -8.48 -1.38
C LYS A 82 11.83 -7.96 -0.71
N ILE A 83 11.70 -7.15 0.35
CA ILE A 83 12.83 -6.65 1.14
C ILE A 83 13.57 -7.79 1.82
N LYS A 84 12.85 -8.70 2.49
CA LYS A 84 13.44 -9.88 3.15
C LYS A 84 14.21 -10.74 2.16
N ASN A 85 13.61 -11.07 1.01
CA ASN A 85 14.25 -11.88 -0.02
C ASN A 85 15.51 -11.20 -0.59
N THR A 86 15.46 -9.88 -0.81
CA THR A 86 16.63 -9.11 -1.26
C THR A 86 17.75 -9.15 -0.23
N ALA A 87 17.44 -9.04 1.06
CA ALA A 87 18.43 -9.13 2.13
C ALA A 87 19.08 -10.53 2.20
N ILE A 88 18.29 -11.60 2.05
CA ILE A 88 18.80 -12.98 1.98
C ILE A 88 19.74 -13.15 0.78
N SER A 89 19.33 -12.68 -0.41
CA SER A 89 20.17 -12.75 -1.61
C SER A 89 21.48 -11.98 -1.47
N LYS A 90 21.46 -10.78 -0.86
CA LYS A 90 22.68 -10.01 -0.57
C LYS A 90 23.62 -10.74 0.39
N ASN A 91 23.08 -11.34 1.44
CA ASN A 91 23.88 -12.13 2.40
C ASN A 91 24.48 -13.38 1.76
N ALA A 92 23.74 -14.06 0.89
CA ALA A 92 24.25 -15.21 0.14
C ALA A 92 25.41 -14.78 -0.79
N VAL A 93 25.23 -13.71 -1.58
CA VAL A 93 26.29 -13.18 -2.46
C VAL A 93 27.54 -12.79 -1.66
N GLY A 94 27.37 -12.15 -0.50
CA GLY A 94 28.47 -11.82 0.40
C GLY A 94 29.17 -13.06 1.00
N ALA A 95 28.43 -14.10 1.35
CA ALA A 95 29.00 -15.34 1.89
C ALA A 95 29.80 -16.11 0.83
N TYR A 96 29.28 -16.21 -0.41
CA TYR A 96 29.98 -16.88 -1.51
C TYR A 96 31.19 -16.07 -2.03
N SER A 97 31.13 -14.73 -2.06
CA SER A 97 32.25 -13.90 -2.48
C SER A 97 33.40 -13.91 -1.47
N ASN A 98 33.10 -13.92 -0.16
CA ASN A 98 34.14 -13.95 0.88
C ASN A 98 34.83 -15.33 0.96
N ALA A 99 34.11 -16.42 0.68
CA ALA A 99 34.70 -17.76 0.61
C ALA A 99 35.76 -17.88 -0.51
N ASN A 100 35.58 -17.14 -1.61
CA ASN A 100 36.55 -17.09 -2.71
C ASN A 100 37.73 -16.15 -2.45
N PHE A 101 37.58 -15.16 -1.57
CA PHE A 101 38.65 -14.21 -1.22
C PHE A 101 39.60 -14.76 -0.14
N THR A 102 39.13 -15.64 0.74
CA THR A 102 39.97 -16.26 1.79
C THR A 102 40.85 -17.40 1.29
N ASN A 103 40.66 -17.90 0.06
CA ASN A 103 41.52 -18.94 -0.53
C ASN A 103 42.72 -18.38 -1.32
N SER A 104 42.93 -17.05 -1.33
CA SER A 104 44.05 -16.42 -2.03
C SER A 104 45.36 -16.37 -1.22
N GLY A 105 45.43 -17.07 -0.09
CA GLY A 105 46.59 -17.09 0.82
C GLY A 105 47.42 -18.39 0.83
N ILE A 106 47.24 -19.31 -0.12
CA ILE A 106 47.98 -20.59 -0.15
C ILE A 106 48.63 -20.80 -1.52
N PHE A 107 49.58 -19.93 -1.89
CA PHE A 107 50.68 -20.35 -2.74
C PHE A 107 51.98 -20.12 -1.99
N ASN A 108 52.27 -21.07 -1.09
CA ASN A 108 53.60 -21.26 -0.54
C ASN A 108 54.53 -21.62 -1.71
N LYS A 109 55.22 -20.61 -2.26
CA LYS A 109 56.23 -20.81 -3.29
C LYS A 109 57.47 -21.44 -2.63
N LYS A 110 57.51 -22.77 -2.65
CA LYS A 110 58.74 -23.56 -2.66
C LYS A 110 58.62 -24.52 -3.83
N ILE A 111 59.28 -24.21 -4.95
CA ILE A 111 60.45 -24.93 -5.50
C ILE A 111 61.22 -23.91 -6.36
#